data_AF-A0A4Y7U5K5-F1
#
_entry.id   AF-A0A4Y7U5K5-F1
#
_cell.length_a   1.000
_cell.length_b   1.000
_cell.length_c   1.000
_cell.angle_alpha   90.00
_cell.angle_beta   90.00
_cell.angle_gamma   90.00
#
_symmetry.space_group_name_H-M   'P 1'
#
loop_
_entity.id
_entity.type
_entity.pdbx_description
1 polymer ?
#
loop_
_entity_poly.entity_id
_entity_poly.type
_entity_poly.pdbx_seq_one_letter_code
_entity_poly.pdbx_strand_id
1 'polypeptide(L)'
;FYQKQKEKLIEENNLLLEIKELENEQQLMKLRNEQLSQDVDNKNRELAVSTMSLNSKNELLAFIKEDLKKTTQDDSKNIKSVIRTINDNITEEDSWKIFKEAFDSADKDFLKRIKQIHPLLTPNDLRLCAYLRLNLSSKEIAPLFNISVR
;
A
#
# COMPACT_ATOMS: atom_id res chain seq x y z
N PHE A 1 -20.20 -59.94 24.98
CA PHE A 1 -19.09 -59.85 24.01
C PHE A 1 -19.43 -58.92 22.85
N TYR A 2 -20.45 -59.21 22.04
CA TYR A 2 -20.87 -58.39 20.89
C TYR A 2 -21.23 -56.94 21.21
N GLN A 3 -21.87 -56.67 22.35
CA GLN A 3 -22.29 -55.32 22.74
C GLN A 3 -21.08 -54.40 23.02
N LYS A 4 -20.06 -54.94 23.69
CA LYS A 4 -18.80 -54.24 23.99
C LYS A 4 -17.96 -53.97 22.73
N GLN A 5 -18.06 -54.86 21.74
CA GLN A 5 -17.41 -54.69 20.43
C GLN A 5 -18.12 -53.62 19.60
N LYS A 6 -19.46 -53.56 19.67
CA LYS A 6 -20.28 -52.52 19.03
C LYS A 6 -20.02 -51.14 19.64
N GLU A 7 -19.93 -51.03 20.97
CA GLU A 7 -19.60 -49.78 21.66
C GLU A 7 -18.22 -49.25 21.26
N LYS A 8 -17.19 -50.11 21.25
CA LYS A 8 -15.85 -49.72 20.77
C LYS A 8 -15.86 -49.19 19.33
N LEU A 9 -16.61 -49.84 18.45
CA LEU A 9 -16.71 -49.42 17.05
C LEU A 9 -17.37 -48.04 16.92
N ILE A 10 -18.41 -47.77 17.72
CA ILE A 10 -19.08 -46.46 17.75
C ILE A 10 -18.12 -45.38 18.28
N GLU A 11 -17.39 -45.69 19.34
CA GLU A 11 -16.42 -44.76 19.95
C GLU A 11 -15.27 -44.43 18.98
N GLU A 12 -14.71 -45.42 18.29
CA GLU A 12 -13.73 -45.21 17.22
C GLU A 12 -14.30 -44.35 16.08
N ASN A 13 -15.55 -44.59 15.67
CA ASN A 13 -16.19 -43.81 14.61
C ASN A 13 -16.38 -42.34 15.02
N ASN A 14 -16.82 -42.10 16.26
CA ASN A 14 -17.00 -40.75 16.79
C ASN A 14 -15.67 -39.99 16.88
N LEU A 15 -14.60 -40.66 17.35
CA LEU A 15 -13.26 -40.06 17.36
C LEU A 15 -12.79 -39.69 15.95
N LEU A 16 -13.04 -40.58 14.98
CA LEU A 16 -12.65 -40.34 13.59
C LEU A 16 -13.44 -39.18 12.96
N LEU A 17 -14.72 -39.03 13.32
CA LEU A 17 -15.55 -37.90 12.91
C LEU A 17 -15.03 -36.60 13.51
N GLU A 18 -14.70 -36.57 14.79
CA GLU A 18 -14.17 -35.38 15.47
C GLU A 18 -12.83 -34.92 14.87
N ILE A 19 -11.92 -35.85 14.59
CA ILE A 19 -10.65 -35.55 13.90
C ILE A 19 -10.91 -34.93 12.52
N LYS A 20 -11.85 -35.51 11.76
CA LYS A 20 -12.18 -35.02 10.42
C LYS A 20 -12.83 -33.64 10.45
N GLU A 21 -13.66 -33.34 11.44
CA GLU A 21 -14.24 -32.01 11.64
C GLU A 21 -13.16 -30.98 11.96
N LEU A 22 -12.24 -31.30 12.87
CA LEU A 22 -11.11 -30.43 13.22
C LEU A 22 -10.19 -30.15 12.02
N GLU A 23 -9.86 -31.17 11.22
CA GLU A 23 -9.06 -31.00 10.00
C GLU A 23 -9.76 -30.08 8.99
N ASN A 24 -11.08 -30.22 8.83
CA ASN A 24 -11.86 -29.39 7.92
C ASN A 24 -11.94 -27.93 8.40
N GLU A 25 -12.14 -27.70 9.71
CA GLU A 25 -12.11 -26.36 10.28
C GLU A 25 -10.74 -25.68 10.09
N GLN A 26 -9.65 -26.42 10.31
CA GLN A 26 -8.30 -25.90 10.07
C GLN A 26 -8.07 -25.53 8.60
N GLN A 27 -8.51 -26.38 7.67
CA GLN A 27 -8.42 -26.09 6.24
C GLN A 27 -9.24 -24.85 5.86
N LEU A 28 -10.47 -24.73 6.39
CA LEU A 28 -11.32 -23.58 6.16
C LEU A 28 -10.69 -22.29 6.70
N MET A 29 -10.11 -22.34 7.89
CA MET A 29 -9.43 -21.21 8.51
C MET A 29 -8.20 -20.79 7.69
N LYS A 30 -7.43 -21.76 7.19
CA LYS A 30 -6.26 -21.50 6.34
C LYS A 30 -6.65 -20.82 5.03
N LEU A 31 -7.66 -21.35 4.32
CA LEU A 31 -8.17 -20.76 3.09
C LEU A 31 -8.68 -19.33 3.31
N ARG A 32 -9.36 -19.09 4.43
CA ARG A 32 -9.86 -17.76 4.79
C ARG A 32 -8.72 -16.77 5.04
N ASN A 33 -7.68 -17.21 5.74
CA ASN A 33 -6.47 -16.40 5.96
C ASN A 33 -5.73 -16.09 4.64
N GLU A 34 -5.62 -17.07 3.73
CA GLU A 34 -5.03 -16.87 2.41
C GLU A 34 -5.83 -15.84 1.60
N GLN A 35 -7.17 -15.96 1.57
CA GLN A 35 -8.04 -14.96 0.93
C GLN A 35 -7.88 -13.56 1.54
N LEU A 36 -7.88 -13.46 2.88
CA LEU A 36 -7.67 -12.20 3.58
C LEU A 36 -6.32 -11.55 3.25
N SER A 37 -5.25 -12.35 3.21
CA SER A 37 -3.92 -11.88 2.82
C SER A 37 -3.91 -11.37 1.39
N GLN A 38 -4.56 -12.09 0.48
CA GLN A 38 -4.61 -11.72 -0.93
C GLN A 38 -5.44 -10.46 -1.18
N ASP A 39 -6.53 -10.26 -0.44
CA ASP A 39 -7.33 -9.03 -0.50
C ASP A 39 -6.54 -7.82 0.01
N VAL A 40 -5.72 -7.99 1.06
CA VAL A 40 -4.83 -6.94 1.56
C VAL A 40 -3.78 -6.59 0.51
N ASP A 41 -3.14 -7.59 -0.12
CA ASP A 41 -2.15 -7.37 -1.17
C ASP A 41 -2.75 -6.68 -2.40
N ASN A 42 -3.96 -7.07 -2.81
CA ASN A 42 -4.67 -6.45 -3.93
C ASN A 42 -5.00 -4.98 -3.64
N LYS A 43 -5.52 -4.67 -2.44
CA LYS A 43 -5.79 -3.28 -2.03
C LYS A 43 -4.52 -2.44 -1.97
N ASN A 44 -3.42 -2.99 -1.45
CA ASN A 44 -2.12 -2.32 -1.45
C ASN A 44 -1.66 -2.00 -2.88
N ARG A 45 -1.88 -2.91 -3.83
CA ARG A 45 -1.53 -2.71 -5.23
C ARG A 45 -2.39 -1.66 -5.92
N GLU A 46 -3.71 -1.67 -5.72
CA GLU A 46 -4.60 -0.64 -6.26
C GLU A 46 -4.25 0.76 -5.73
N LEU A 47 -3.89 0.85 -4.45
CA LEU A 47 -3.42 2.08 -3.82
C LEU A 47 -2.12 2.59 -4.46
N ALA A 48 -1.15 1.69 -4.67
CA ALA A 48 0.10 2.01 -5.36
C ALA A 48 -0.18 2.56 -6.77
N VAL A 49 -1.07 1.92 -7.52
CA VAL A 49 -1.47 2.37 -8.87
C VAL A 49 -2.12 3.75 -8.86
N SER A 50 -3.04 4.03 -7.93
CA SER A 50 -3.64 5.36 -7.80
C SER A 50 -2.62 6.43 -7.45
N THR A 51 -1.70 6.12 -6.53
CA THR A 51 -0.61 7.03 -6.13
C THR A 51 0.33 7.29 -7.31
N MET A 52 0.69 6.26 -8.08
CA MET A 52 1.51 6.38 -9.29
C MET A 52 0.83 7.23 -10.36
N SER A 53 -0.48 7.07 -10.58
CA SER A 53 -1.23 7.89 -11.55
C SER A 53 -1.24 9.38 -11.17
N LEU A 54 -1.41 9.70 -9.89
CA LEU A 54 -1.29 11.06 -9.36
C LEU A 54 0.12 11.62 -9.59
N ASN A 55 1.14 10.82 -9.34
CA ASN A 55 2.52 11.21 -9.56
C ASN A 55 2.87 11.45 -11.03
N SER A 56 2.45 10.58 -11.95
CA SER A 56 2.66 10.78 -13.38
C SER A 56 1.97 12.05 -13.89
N LYS A 57 0.79 12.40 -13.33
CA LYS A 57 0.14 13.69 -13.59
C LYS A 57 1.00 14.85 -13.09
N ASN A 58 1.58 14.76 -11.89
CA ASN A 58 2.47 15.78 -11.35
C ASN A 58 3.76 15.94 -12.19
N GLU A 59 4.36 14.85 -12.65
CA GLU A 59 5.53 14.88 -13.56
C GLU A 59 5.18 15.54 -14.90
N LEU A 60 4.04 15.19 -15.50
CA LEU A 60 3.57 15.79 -16.74
C LEU A 60 3.35 17.30 -16.58
N LEU A 61 2.73 17.71 -15.46
CA LEU A 61 2.53 19.12 -15.14
C LEU A 61 3.86 19.86 -14.93
N ALA A 62 4.84 19.24 -14.28
CA ALA A 62 6.18 19.79 -14.13
C ALA A 62 6.90 19.95 -15.47
N PHE A 63 6.78 18.98 -16.37
CA PHE A 63 7.32 19.05 -17.72
C PHE A 63 6.68 20.18 -18.54
N ILE A 64 5.34 20.27 -18.55
CA ILE A 64 4.59 21.36 -19.20
C ILE A 64 5.04 22.72 -18.66
N LYS A 65 5.24 22.83 -17.35
CA LYS A 65 5.76 24.06 -16.72
C LYS A 65 7.17 24.40 -17.20
N GLU A 66 8.04 23.43 -17.39
CA GLU A 66 9.40 23.66 -17.88
C GLU A 66 9.41 24.10 -19.35
N ASP A 67 8.61 23.47 -20.20
CA ASP A 67 8.46 23.86 -21.60
C ASP A 67 7.86 25.26 -21.75
N LEU A 68 6.84 25.59 -20.94
CA LEU A 68 6.24 26.92 -20.89
C LEU A 68 7.25 28.01 -20.45
N LYS A 69 8.22 27.68 -19.61
CA LYS A 69 9.30 28.62 -19.24
C LYS A 69 10.27 28.89 -20.38
N LYS A 70 10.43 27.96 -21.33
CA LYS A 70 11.34 28.12 -22.49
C LYS A 70 10.74 29.02 -23.56
N THR A 71 9.42 29.23 -23.57
CA THR A 71 8.74 30.16 -24.47
C THR A 71 8.80 31.59 -23.94
N THR A 72 9.97 32.22 -24.04
CA THR A 72 10.15 33.64 -23.77
C THR A 72 10.33 34.39 -25.08
N GLN A 73 9.26 35.02 -25.61
CA GLN A 73 9.42 36.38 -26.15
C GLN A 73 8.14 37.20 -26.31
N ASP A 74 6.94 36.64 -26.56
CA ASP A 74 5.75 37.51 -26.81
C ASP A 74 4.52 37.33 -25.89
N ASP A 75 4.25 36.18 -25.27
CA ASP A 75 2.99 35.93 -24.51
C ASP A 75 3.14 35.79 -22.98
N SER A 76 3.92 36.68 -22.37
CA SER A 76 4.43 36.54 -20.99
C SER A 76 3.39 36.51 -19.85
N LYS A 77 2.17 37.03 -20.04
CA LYS A 77 1.12 37.06 -18.98
C LYS A 77 0.32 35.77 -18.86
N ASN A 78 -0.09 35.18 -19.99
CA ASN A 78 -0.88 33.95 -20.00
C ASN A 78 -0.05 32.75 -19.55
N ILE A 79 1.22 32.69 -19.97
CA ILE A 79 2.15 31.63 -19.58
C ILE A 79 2.41 31.62 -18.07
N LYS A 80 2.61 32.80 -17.45
CA LYS A 80 2.78 32.91 -15.99
C LYS A 80 1.55 32.47 -15.20
N SER A 81 0.35 32.75 -15.71
CA SER A 81 -0.91 32.29 -15.13
C SER A 81 -1.00 30.77 -15.14
N VAL A 82 -0.71 30.13 -16.28
CA VAL A 82 -0.74 28.67 -16.41
C VAL A 82 0.29 28.01 -15.49
N ILE A 83 1.52 28.54 -15.42
CA ILE A 83 2.56 28.04 -14.50
C ILE A 83 2.11 28.13 -13.03
N ARG A 84 1.37 29.18 -12.66
CA ARG A 84 0.83 29.35 -11.30
C ARG A 84 -0.29 28.35 -11.01
N THR A 85 -1.23 28.19 -11.93
CA THR A 85 -2.29 27.17 -11.82
C THR A 85 -1.73 25.76 -11.72
N ILE A 86 -0.64 25.48 -12.44
CA ILE A 86 0.09 24.20 -12.33
C ILE A 86 0.70 24.04 -10.94
N ASN A 87 1.38 25.05 -10.40
CA ASN A 87 1.91 24.99 -9.02
C ASN A 87 0.81 24.77 -7.98
N ASP A 88 -0.33 25.43 -8.15
CA ASP A 88 -1.45 25.34 -7.23
C ASP A 88 -2.18 23.97 -7.33
N ASN A 89 -2.00 23.23 -8.44
CA ASN A 89 -2.57 21.87 -8.64
C ASN A 89 -1.57 20.74 -8.37
N ILE A 90 -0.26 21.00 -8.34
CA ILE A 90 0.74 20.02 -7.87
C ILE A 90 0.72 20.08 -6.33
N THR A 91 -0.32 19.54 -5.71
CA THR A 91 -0.39 19.38 -4.25
C THR A 91 0.22 18.04 -3.85
N GLU A 92 1.55 18.07 -3.67
CA GLU A 92 2.33 16.96 -3.09
C GLU A 92 1.82 16.57 -1.68
N GLU A 93 1.20 17.54 -0.99
CA GLU A 93 0.69 17.43 0.38
C GLU A 93 -0.61 16.61 0.46
N ASP A 94 -1.52 16.76 -0.51
CA ASP A 94 -2.75 15.96 -0.59
C ASP A 94 -2.46 14.49 -0.90
N SER A 95 -1.50 14.26 -1.81
CA SER A 95 -1.08 12.91 -2.19
C SER A 95 -0.46 12.14 -1.02
N TRP A 96 0.37 12.82 -0.21
CA TRP A 96 0.95 12.23 1.00
C TRP A 96 -0.10 11.95 2.06
N LYS A 97 -1.10 12.82 2.22
CA LYS A 97 -2.16 12.64 3.22
C LYS A 97 -3.03 11.42 2.90
N ILE A 98 -3.44 11.26 1.65
CA ILE A 98 -4.19 10.10 1.17
C ILE A 98 -3.36 8.82 1.35
N PHE A 99 -2.08 8.87 0.97
CA PHE A 99 -1.17 7.74 1.18
C PHE A 99 -1.07 7.38 2.65
N LYS A 100 -0.89 8.36 3.54
CA LYS A 100 -0.73 8.13 4.98
C LYS A 100 -2.00 7.53 5.59
N GLU A 101 -3.18 8.00 5.21
CA GLU A 101 -4.46 7.42 5.66
C GLU A 101 -4.59 5.95 5.23
N ALA A 102 -4.22 5.65 3.98
CA ALA A 102 -4.26 4.29 3.48
C ALA A 102 -3.17 3.40 4.12
N PHE A 103 -1.96 3.92 4.35
CA PHE A 103 -0.88 3.24 5.04
C PHE A 103 -1.24 2.93 6.50
N ASP A 104 -1.78 3.91 7.22
CA ASP A 104 -2.26 3.72 8.60
C ASP A 104 -3.43 2.73 8.64
N SER A 105 -4.18 2.53 7.55
CA SER A 105 -5.20 1.48 7.48
C SER A 105 -4.61 0.07 7.30
N ALA A 106 -3.48 -0.04 6.59
CA ALA A 106 -2.83 -1.31 6.27
C ALA A 106 -1.86 -1.79 7.38
N ASP A 107 -1.09 -0.89 7.99
CA ASP A 107 -0.16 -1.20 9.10
C ASP A 107 -0.30 -0.14 10.20
N LYS A 108 -1.40 -0.26 10.97
CA LYS A 108 -1.63 0.57 12.15
C LYS A 108 -0.42 0.50 13.08
N ASP A 109 0.01 1.67 13.54
CA ASP A 109 1.12 1.87 14.48
C ASP A 109 2.54 1.60 13.96
N PHE A 110 2.76 1.25 12.67
CA PHE A 110 4.14 1.12 12.16
C PHE A 110 4.90 2.45 12.24
N LEU A 111 4.33 3.53 11.68
CA LEU A 111 4.96 4.85 11.70
C LEU A 111 5.18 5.36 13.13
N LYS A 112 4.26 5.02 14.05
CA LYS A 112 4.34 5.40 15.46
C LYS A 112 5.48 4.65 16.16
N ARG A 113 5.58 3.33 15.96
CA ARG A 113 6.67 2.49 16.49
C ARG A 113 8.03 2.92 15.96
N ILE A 114 8.16 3.13 14.64
CA ILE A 114 9.45 3.49 14.05
C ILE A 114 9.93 4.86 14.52
N LYS A 115 9.00 5.81 14.74
CA LYS A 115 9.31 7.14 15.27
C LYS A 115 9.68 7.11 16.76
N GLN A 116 9.13 6.16 17.52
CA GLN A 116 9.53 5.92 18.91
C GLN A 116 10.93 5.31 19.01
N ILE A 117 11.24 4.32 18.16
CA ILE A 117 12.55 3.63 18.17
C ILE A 117 13.64 4.54 17.58
N HIS A 118 13.31 5.30 16.55
CA HIS A 118 14.22 6.22 15.86
C HIS A 118 13.65 7.65 15.82
N PRO A 119 13.74 8.40 16.93
CA PRO A 119 13.19 9.75 17.01
C PRO A 119 13.84 10.75 16.05
N LEU A 120 15.08 10.50 15.65
CA LEU A 120 15.87 11.32 14.72
C LEU A 120 15.41 11.23 13.24
N LEU A 121 14.57 10.25 12.88
CA LEU A 121 14.08 10.12 11.51
C LEU A 121 13.33 11.36 11.07
N THR A 122 13.68 11.90 9.92
CA THR A 122 12.96 13.02 9.33
C THR A 122 11.61 12.54 8.76
N PRO A 123 10.67 13.46 8.48
CA PRO A 123 9.43 13.10 7.79
C PRO A 123 9.67 12.39 6.46
N ASN A 124 10.75 12.73 5.75
CA ASN A 124 11.15 12.06 4.51
C ASN A 124 11.62 10.62 4.76
N ASP A 125 12.40 10.37 5.81
CA ASP A 125 12.84 9.00 6.11
C ASP A 125 11.64 8.11 6.50
N LEU A 126 10.69 8.66 7.27
CA LEU A 126 9.43 7.97 7.60
C LEU A 126 8.62 7.62 6.35
N ARG A 127 8.57 8.54 5.37
CA ARG A 127 7.90 8.35 4.09
C ARG A 127 8.57 7.25 3.27
N LEU A 128 9.90 7.21 3.24
CA LEU A 128 10.66 6.14 2.60
C LEU A 128 10.40 4.78 3.27
N CYS A 129 10.44 4.73 4.60
CA CYS A 129 10.15 3.51 5.36
C CYS A 129 8.74 2.97 5.09
N ALA A 130 7.74 3.86 4.97
CA ALA A 130 6.38 3.45 4.63
C ALA A 130 6.29 2.82 3.24
N TYR A 131 6.94 3.41 2.24
CA TYR A 131 6.95 2.84 0.89
C TYR A 131 7.67 1.49 0.82
N LEU A 132 8.80 1.35 1.51
CA LEU A 132 9.52 0.07 1.63
C LEU A 132 8.66 -1.00 2.33
N ARG A 133 7.91 -0.60 3.36
CA ARG A 133 7.01 -1.50 4.10
C ARG A 133 5.85 -2.01 3.23
N LEU A 134 5.42 -1.24 2.23
CA LEU A 134 4.46 -1.65 1.20
C LEU A 134 5.09 -2.46 0.06
N ASN A 135 6.35 -2.90 0.19
CA ASN A 135 7.09 -3.65 -0.82
C ASN A 135 7.20 -2.95 -2.18
N LEU A 136 7.18 -1.62 -2.20
CA LEU A 136 7.44 -0.86 -3.42
C LEU A 136 8.91 -0.99 -3.82
N SER A 137 9.17 -1.16 -5.11
CA SER A 137 10.51 -1.24 -5.66
C SER A 137 11.15 0.15 -5.74
N SER A 138 12.49 0.21 -5.76
CA SER A 138 13.22 1.48 -5.92
C SER A 138 12.82 2.26 -7.17
N LYS A 139 12.37 1.57 -8.23
CA LYS A 139 11.86 2.20 -9.46
C LYS A 139 10.53 2.91 -9.24
N GLU A 140 9.70 2.39 -8.34
CA GLU A 140 8.40 2.97 -7.99
C GLU A 140 8.55 4.10 -6.96
N ILE A 141 9.55 4.00 -6.08
CA ILE A 141 9.81 4.99 -5.02
C ILE A 141 10.55 6.23 -5.53
N ALA A 142 11.46 6.08 -6.49
CA ALA A 142 12.28 7.17 -7.01
C ALA A 142 11.45 8.40 -7.49
N PRO A 143 10.41 8.24 -8.33
CA PRO A 143 9.56 9.37 -8.74
C PRO A 143 8.74 9.96 -7.58
N LEU A 144 8.41 9.17 -6.54
CA LEU A 144 7.74 9.66 -5.32
C LEU A 144 8.61 10.58 -4.46
N PHE A 145 9.93 10.58 -4.69
CA PHE A 145 10.91 11.39 -3.98
C PHE A 145 11.58 12.45 -4.87
N ASN A 146 11.13 12.64 -6.12
CA ASN A 146 11.81 13.46 -7.13
C ASN A 146 13.30 13.11 -7.29
N ILE A 147 13.66 11.84 -7.15
CA ILE A 147 15.01 11.33 -7.35
C ILE A 147 15.06 10.36 -8.54
N SER A 148 16.20 10.26 -9.21
CA SER A 148 16.42 9.31 -10.29
C SER A 148 16.93 7.99 -9.74
N VAL A 149 16.41 6.87 -10.25
CA VAL A 149 17.01 5.54 -10.06
C VAL A 149 18.33 5.52 -10.82
N ARG A 150 19.44 5.19 -10.15
CA ARG A 150 20.74 4.92 -10.76
C ARG A 150 20.97 3.43 -10.95
#